data_AF-A0AAJ0PY46-F1
#
_entry.id   AF-A0AAJ0PY46-F1
#
_cell.length_a   1.000
_cell.length_b   1.000
_cell.length_c   1.000
_cell.angle_alpha   90.00
_cell.angle_beta   90.00
_cell.angle_gamma   90.00
#
_symmetry.space_group_name_H-M   'P 1'
#
loop_
_entity.id
_entity.type
_entity.pdbx_description
1 polymer ?
#
loop_
_entity_poly.entity_id
_entity_poly.type
_entity_poly.pdbx_seq_one_letter_code
_entity_poly.pdbx_strand_id
1 'polypeptide(L)'
;MGKTLMHSKNFREAERQSKQQQSHELESLHQQASKAFAEGRIGEYVEDIPGWPWFAAIFGELEMTAAYYPTDNDYVVMTVEQQTILRSSADAGLGPVMAFLQRLYVAQSASEQVEGV
;
A
#
# COMPACT_ATOMS: atom_id res chain seq x y z
N MET A 1 -44.94 -1.70 10.29
CA MET A 1 -43.78 -2.18 9.50
C MET A 1 -42.54 -1.47 10.02
N GLY A 2 -41.59 -2.15 10.67
CA GLY A 2 -40.50 -1.45 11.38
C GLY A 2 -39.34 -2.36 11.76
N LYS A 3 -38.72 -3.05 10.79
CA LYS A 3 -37.56 -3.94 11.03
C LYS A 3 -36.34 -3.67 10.15
N THR A 4 -36.30 -2.55 9.42
CA THR A 4 -35.26 -2.30 8.40
C THR A 4 -34.10 -1.41 8.88
N LEU A 5 -34.18 -0.81 10.08
CA LEU A 5 -33.19 0.19 10.54
C LEU A 5 -32.00 -0.36 11.34
N MET A 6 -32.06 -1.60 11.85
CA MET A 6 -30.94 -2.17 12.64
C MET A 6 -29.83 -2.74 11.76
N HIS A 7 -30.16 -3.33 10.62
CA HIS A 7 -29.14 -3.93 9.72
C HIS A 7 -28.22 -2.88 9.08
N SER A 8 -28.71 -1.67 8.82
CA SER A 8 -27.93 -0.62 8.15
C SER A 8 -26.90 0.07 9.05
N LYS A 9 -27.12 0.11 10.38
CA LYS A 9 -26.12 0.60 11.34
C LYS A 9 -24.95 -0.38 11.49
N ASN A 10 -25.27 -1.66 11.67
CA ASN A 10 -24.27 -2.72 11.81
C ASN A 10 -23.40 -2.85 10.56
N PHE A 11 -23.98 -2.68 9.37
CA PHE A 11 -23.23 -2.73 8.11
C PHE A 11 -22.23 -1.56 7.98
N ARG A 12 -22.65 -0.33 8.29
CA ARG A 12 -21.78 0.86 8.24
C ARG A 12 -20.66 0.81 9.28
N GLU A 13 -20.92 0.24 10.46
CA GLU A 13 -19.90 0.06 11.49
C GLU A 13 -18.87 -1.00 11.09
N ALA A 14 -19.33 -2.13 10.51
CA ALA A 14 -18.45 -3.16 9.97
C ALA A 14 -17.57 -2.65 8.83
N GLU A 15 -18.11 -1.86 7.89
CA GLU A 15 -17.33 -1.23 6.82
C GLU A 15 -16.27 -0.28 7.36
N ARG A 16 -16.59 0.51 8.39
CA ARG A 16 -15.62 1.42 9.02
C ARG A 16 -14.50 0.65 9.73
N GLN A 17 -14.85 -0.39 10.47
CA GLN A 17 -13.86 -1.25 11.15
C GLN A 17 -12.95 -1.94 10.13
N SER A 18 -13.51 -2.47 9.05
CA SER A 18 -12.73 -3.06 7.96
C SER A 18 -11.75 -2.05 7.38
N LYS A 19 -12.21 -0.84 7.05
CA LYS A 19 -11.33 0.21 6.50
C LYS A 19 -10.21 0.61 7.45
N GLN A 20 -10.51 0.76 8.74
CA GLN A 20 -9.51 1.03 9.76
C GLN A 20 -8.50 -0.11 9.88
N GLN A 21 -8.95 -1.37 9.79
CA GLN A 21 -8.04 -2.51 9.79
C GLN A 21 -7.10 -2.48 8.59
N GLN A 22 -7.62 -2.23 7.38
CA GLN A 22 -6.80 -2.17 6.17
C GLN A 22 -5.78 -1.01 6.18
N SER A 23 -6.12 0.11 6.81
CA SER A 23 -5.18 1.22 7.07
C SER A 23 -4.06 0.80 8.04
N HIS A 24 -4.37 0.13 9.16
CA HIS A 24 -3.33 -0.37 10.07
C HIS A 24 -2.44 -1.43 9.41
N GLU A 25 -3.02 -2.24 8.54
CA GLU A 25 -2.24 -3.18 7.72
C GLU A 25 -1.24 -2.39 6.86
N LEU A 26 -1.65 -1.35 6.14
CA LEU A 26 -0.72 -0.54 5.34
C LEU A 26 0.40 0.09 6.20
N GLU A 27 0.10 0.54 7.41
CA GLU A 27 1.13 1.00 8.37
C GLU A 27 2.11 -0.13 8.72
N SER A 28 1.63 -1.34 8.94
CA SER A 28 2.49 -2.50 9.16
C SER A 28 3.38 -2.79 7.94
N LEU A 29 2.84 -2.66 6.72
CA LEU A 29 3.64 -2.77 5.50
C LEU A 29 4.73 -1.70 5.45
N HIS A 30 4.40 -0.45 5.74
CA HIS A 30 5.36 0.65 5.79
C HIS A 30 6.51 0.35 6.76
N GLN A 31 6.19 -0.11 7.98
CA GLN A 31 7.20 -0.46 8.98
C GLN A 31 8.08 -1.63 8.52
N GLN A 32 7.50 -2.64 7.87
CA GLN A 32 8.23 -3.78 7.33
C GLN A 32 9.15 -3.36 6.17
N ALA A 33 8.64 -2.56 5.23
CA ALA A 33 9.39 -2.03 4.10
C ALA A 33 10.56 -1.15 4.57
N SER A 34 10.30 -0.25 5.52
CA SER A 34 11.31 0.65 6.10
C SER A 34 12.45 -0.09 6.81
N LYS A 35 12.18 -1.29 7.34
CA LYS A 35 13.21 -2.15 7.95
C LYS A 35 13.93 -3.04 6.94
N ALA A 36 13.25 -3.43 5.86
CA ALA A 36 13.77 -4.38 4.88
C ALA A 36 14.64 -3.72 3.81
N PHE A 37 14.37 -2.45 3.49
CA PHE A 37 15.06 -1.72 2.42
C PHE A 37 16.07 -0.72 3.00
N ALA A 38 17.06 -0.35 2.17
CA ALA A 38 18.07 0.63 2.55
C ALA A 38 17.45 1.99 2.89
N GLU A 39 18.15 2.77 3.71
CA GLU A 39 17.74 4.12 4.11
C GLU A 39 17.44 5.01 2.88
N GLY A 40 16.39 5.82 2.97
CA GLY A 40 15.94 6.70 1.88
C GLY A 40 15.11 6.01 0.79
N ARG A 41 14.95 4.68 0.82
CA ARG A 41 14.12 3.95 -0.17
C ARG A 41 12.63 4.01 0.11
N ILE A 42 12.26 4.18 1.38
CA ILE A 42 10.87 4.25 1.83
C ILE A 42 10.66 5.60 2.50
N GLY A 43 9.65 6.33 2.04
CA GLY A 43 9.25 7.63 2.58
C GLY A 43 8.43 7.50 3.85
N GLU A 44 7.99 8.66 4.35
CA GLU A 44 7.10 8.72 5.50
C GLU A 44 5.73 8.12 5.18
N TYR A 45 5.06 7.62 6.22
CA TYR A 45 3.67 7.23 6.15
C TYR A 45 2.80 8.47 6.31
N VAL A 46 1.95 8.74 5.32
CA VAL A 46 1.17 9.97 5.20
C VAL A 46 -0.31 9.63 5.05
N GLU A 47 -1.16 10.46 5.63
CA GLU A 47 -2.62 10.45 5.43
C GLU A 47 -3.06 11.90 5.22
N ASP A 48 -2.90 12.40 4.00
CA ASP A 48 -3.33 13.75 3.58
C ASP A 48 -4.85 13.82 3.33
N ILE A 49 -5.45 12.71 2.90
CA ILE A 49 -6.89 12.52 2.79
C ILE A 49 -7.35 11.54 3.88
N PRO A 50 -8.33 11.90 4.73
CA PRO A 50 -8.81 11.02 5.80
C PRO A 50 -9.26 9.64 5.30
N GLY A 51 -8.68 8.61 5.89
CA GLY A 51 -8.89 7.19 5.57
C GLY A 51 -8.13 6.67 4.36
N TRP A 52 -7.27 7.49 3.74
CA TRP A 52 -6.53 7.15 2.51
C TRP A 52 -5.02 7.26 2.77
N PRO A 53 -4.45 6.37 3.59
CA PRO A 53 -3.03 6.42 3.87
C PRO A 53 -2.20 5.92 2.69
N TRP A 54 -0.96 6.41 2.62
CA TRP A 54 0.04 6.01 1.64
C TRP A 54 1.47 6.27 2.12
N PHE A 55 2.44 5.69 1.43
CA PHE A 55 3.87 6.03 1.59
C PHE A 55 4.59 5.96 0.25
N ALA A 56 5.69 6.70 0.12
CA ALA A 56 6.53 6.68 -1.08
C ALA A 56 7.54 5.51 -1.04
N ALA A 57 7.87 4.96 -2.21
CA ALA A 57 8.93 3.98 -2.39
C ALA A 57 9.75 4.31 -3.64
N ILE A 58 11.08 4.26 -3.54
CA ILE A 58 12.00 4.62 -4.63
C ILE A 58 13.00 3.49 -4.86
N PHE A 59 12.99 2.90 -6.05
CA PHE A 59 13.95 1.87 -6.46
C PHE A 59 14.59 2.24 -7.79
N GLY A 60 15.89 2.58 -7.77
CA GLY A 60 16.57 3.18 -8.92
C GLY A 60 15.98 4.54 -9.25
N GLU A 61 15.60 4.74 -10.51
CA GLU A 61 14.88 5.93 -11.00
C GLU A 61 13.35 5.82 -10.86
N LEU A 62 12.85 4.66 -10.39
CA LEU A 62 11.41 4.42 -10.27
C LEU A 62 10.90 4.94 -8.93
N GLU A 63 10.21 6.08 -8.97
CA GLU A 63 9.46 6.65 -7.85
C GLU A 63 7.99 6.21 -7.88
N MET A 64 7.50 5.73 -6.74
CA MET A 64 6.14 5.21 -6.62
C MET A 64 5.51 5.57 -5.27
N THR A 65 4.20 5.42 -5.19
CA THR A 65 3.44 5.42 -3.94
C THR A 65 2.75 4.07 -3.76
N ALA A 66 2.74 3.57 -2.52
CA ALA A 66 1.92 2.45 -2.09
C ALA A 66 0.79 2.98 -1.20
N ALA A 67 -0.45 2.70 -1.56
CA ALA A 67 -1.63 3.29 -0.94
C ALA A 67 -2.74 2.27 -0.74
N TYR A 68 -3.64 2.53 0.22
CA TYR A 68 -4.90 1.82 0.36
C TYR A 68 -6.06 2.66 -0.20
N TYR A 69 -6.84 2.07 -1.10
CA TYR A 69 -8.00 2.68 -1.76
C TYR A 69 -9.29 2.13 -1.15
N PRO A 70 -9.93 2.85 -0.20
CA PRO A 70 -11.05 2.31 0.59
C PRO A 70 -12.36 2.13 -0.18
N THR A 71 -12.49 2.79 -1.33
CA THR A 71 -13.67 2.65 -2.21
C THR A 71 -13.69 1.28 -2.88
N ASP A 72 -12.52 0.82 -3.30
CA ASP A 72 -12.35 -0.41 -4.06
C ASP A 72 -11.87 -1.59 -3.19
N ASN A 73 -11.50 -1.31 -1.92
CA ASN A 73 -10.90 -2.26 -1.00
C ASN A 73 -9.62 -2.89 -1.57
N ASP A 74 -8.75 -2.04 -2.15
CA ASP A 74 -7.53 -2.46 -2.82
C ASP A 74 -6.31 -1.74 -2.27
N TYR A 75 -5.18 -2.45 -2.25
CA TYR A 75 -3.86 -1.85 -2.18
C TYR A 75 -3.34 -1.58 -3.59
N VAL A 76 -2.84 -0.38 -3.81
CA VAL A 76 -2.39 0.08 -5.12
C VAL A 76 -0.96 0.59 -5.02
N VAL A 77 -0.12 0.19 -5.98
CA VAL A 77 1.19 0.81 -6.21
C VAL A 77 1.16 1.51 -7.56
N MET A 78 1.49 2.79 -7.54
CA MET A 78 1.43 3.66 -8.70
C MET A 78 2.67 4.52 -8.81
N THR A 79 3.05 4.88 -10.04
CA THR A 79 4.14 5.84 -10.28
C THR A 79 3.69 7.25 -9.96
N VAL A 80 4.64 8.19 -9.90
CA VAL A 80 4.36 9.63 -9.77
C VAL A 80 3.51 10.17 -10.94
N GLU A 81 3.59 9.57 -12.13
CA GLU A 81 2.73 9.86 -13.28
C GLU A 81 1.33 9.21 -13.20
N GLN A 82 0.97 8.67 -12.03
CA GLN A 82 -0.31 8.01 -11.75
C GLN A 82 -0.57 6.74 -12.57
N GLN A 83 0.48 6.11 -13.12
CA GLN A 83 0.35 4.82 -13.76
C GLN A 83 0.27 3.73 -12.68
N THR A 84 -0.84 2.98 -12.65
CA THR A 84 -0.97 1.83 -11.76
C THR A 84 -0.08 0.68 -12.25
N ILE A 85 0.84 0.25 -11.38
CA ILE A 85 1.74 -0.88 -11.67
C ILE A 85 1.23 -2.14 -10.98
N LEU A 86 0.72 -2.00 -9.75
CA LEU A 86 0.13 -3.08 -8.99
C LEU A 86 -1.21 -2.64 -8.44
N ARG A 87 -2.19 -3.53 -8.55
CA ARG A 87 -3.46 -3.46 -7.85
C ARG A 87 -3.73 -4.83 -7.23
N SER A 88 -3.93 -4.87 -5.92
CA SER A 88 -4.18 -6.10 -5.17
C SER A 88 -5.36 -5.88 -4.24
N SER A 89 -6.31 -6.80 -4.24
CA SER A 89 -7.38 -6.79 -3.25
C SER A 89 -6.81 -6.83 -1.84
N ALA A 90 -7.36 -6.01 -0.95
CA ALA A 90 -7.03 -6.03 0.46
C ALA A 90 -7.40 -7.38 1.11
N ASP A 91 -8.35 -8.11 0.54
CA ASP A 91 -8.70 -9.47 0.99
C ASP A 91 -7.58 -10.50 0.74
N ALA A 92 -6.66 -10.21 -0.18
CA ALA A 92 -5.45 -11.00 -0.39
C ALA A 92 -4.31 -10.63 0.59
N GLY A 93 -4.54 -9.62 1.42
CA GLY A 93 -3.55 -9.04 2.33
C GLY A 93 -2.40 -8.32 1.60
N LEU A 94 -1.37 -7.99 2.36
CA LEU A 94 -0.23 -7.18 1.91
C LEU A 94 0.90 -7.96 1.24
N GLY A 95 0.84 -9.29 1.30
CA GLY A 95 1.87 -10.17 0.73
C GLY A 95 2.22 -9.83 -0.73
N PRO A 96 1.24 -9.64 -1.63
CA PRO A 96 1.50 -9.24 -3.01
C PRO A 96 2.25 -7.91 -3.14
N VAL A 97 1.90 -6.92 -2.30
CA VAL A 97 2.54 -5.59 -2.32
C VAL A 97 3.99 -5.70 -1.85
N MET A 98 4.24 -6.38 -0.73
CA MET A 98 5.60 -6.56 -0.23
C MET A 98 6.47 -7.35 -1.21
N ALA A 99 5.94 -8.43 -1.78
CA ALA A 99 6.66 -9.23 -2.77
C ALA A 99 6.99 -8.42 -4.03
N PHE A 100 6.09 -7.53 -4.46
CA PHE A 100 6.34 -6.62 -5.57
C PHE A 100 7.49 -5.65 -5.27
N LEU A 101 7.46 -4.97 -4.10
CA LEU A 101 8.54 -4.05 -3.70
C LEU A 101 9.89 -4.78 -3.58
N GLN A 102 9.91 -6.00 -3.03
CA GLN A 102 11.11 -6.81 -2.94
C GLN A 102 11.69 -7.16 -4.32
N ARG A 103 10.84 -7.51 -5.30
CA ARG A 103 11.31 -7.80 -6.66
C ARG A 103 11.95 -6.59 -7.32
N LEU A 104 11.37 -5.40 -7.14
CA LEU A 104 11.94 -4.16 -7.66
C LEU A 104 13.29 -3.85 -7.02
N TYR A 105 13.38 -4.00 -5.69
CA TYR A 105 14.64 -3.78 -4.98
C TYR A 105 15.75 -4.72 -5.46
N VAL A 106 15.45 -6.02 -5.61
CA VAL A 106 16.41 -7.01 -6.11
C VAL A 106 16.82 -6.72 -7.57
N ALA A 107 15.85 -6.36 -8.42
CA ALA A 107 16.13 -6.02 -9.82
C ALA A 107 17.05 -4.80 -9.94
N GLN A 108 16.86 -3.79 -9.08
CA GLN A 108 17.74 -2.62 -9.03
C GLN A 108 19.17 -3.02 -8.66
N SER A 109 19.36 -3.79 -7.59
CA SER A 109 20.69 -4.20 -7.14
C SER A 109 21.43 -5.05 -8.16
N ALA A 110 20.71 -5.79 -9.01
CA ALA A 110 21.31 -6.55 -10.11
C ALA A 110 21.80 -5.63 -11.24
N SER A 111 21.05 -4.57 -11.58
CA SER A 111 21.45 -3.61 -12.61
C SER A 111 22.68 -2.79 -12.20
N GLU A 112 22.75 -2.36 -10.92
CA GLU A 112 23.89 -1.61 -10.38
C GLU A 112 25.21 -2.41 -10.42
N GLN A 113 25.16 -3.74 -10.36
CA GLN A 113 26.34 -4.60 -10.47
C GLN A 113 26.86 -4.76 -11.90
N VAL A 114 26.03 -4.54 -12.91
CA VAL A 114 26.39 -4.71 -14.33
C VAL A 114 27.04 -3.44 -14.91
N GLU A 115 26.67 -2.25 -14.43
CA GLU A 115 27.26 -0.97 -14.86
C GLU A 115 28.58 -0.62 -14.15
N GLY A 116 28.96 -1.38 -13.12
CA GLY A 116 30.20 -1.16 -12.35
C GLY A 116 31.46 -1.84 -12.89
N VAL A 117 31.48 -2.27 -14.17
CA VAL A 117 32.63 -2.93 -14.83
C VAL A 117 33.24 -2.06 -15.92
#